data_AF-A0A822DG90-F1
#
_entry.id   AF-A0A822DG90-F1
#
_cell.length_a   1.000
_cell.length_b   1.000
_cell.length_c   1.000
_cell.angle_alpha   90.00
_cell.angle_beta   90.00
_cell.angle_gamma   90.00
#
_symmetry.space_group_name_H-M   'P 1'
#
loop_
_entity.id
_entity.type
_entity.pdbx_description
1 polymer ?
#
loop_
_entity_poly.entity_id
_entity_poly.type
_entity_poly.pdbx_seq_one_letter_code
_entity_poly.pdbx_strand_id
1 'polypeptide(L)'
;MVGILFQITIDPTVSSTPFASIREVSYYKQEEEILFSMHTVFRIGEVQKIDNNHALYQVDLPLTSDDDPQLRELTDFIRKEVSGTGWCRMGKLLLKIGQFDKAEELYMALLEHASDDSDRAHIYYQLGWVKNDQGQYEEAVAFYEQSLKIKRKTLPEDHLSLAPYYSNIGGVYSDMGDYSKALEFYEKSLKIDEKALPPNHPDLATS
;
A
#
# COMPACT_ATOMS: atom_id res chain seq x y z
N MET A 1 5.44 -10.69 -43.06
CA MET A 1 5.24 -9.46 -42.27
C MET A 1 3.79 -9.48 -41.81
N VAL A 2 3.53 -9.37 -40.51
CA VAL A 2 2.17 -9.26 -39.95
C VAL A 2 1.94 -7.77 -39.73
N GLY A 3 0.84 -7.23 -40.25
CA GLY A 3 0.45 -5.85 -40.00
C GLY A 3 -0.77 -5.82 -39.09
N ILE A 4 -0.82 -4.82 -38.21
CA ILE A 4 -1.97 -4.60 -37.34
C ILE A 4 -2.47 -3.18 -37.60
N LEU A 5 -3.74 -3.07 -37.98
CA LEU A 5 -4.47 -1.82 -38.10
C LEU A 5 -5.29 -1.64 -36.82
N PHE A 6 -4.99 -0.62 -36.04
CA PHE A 6 -5.79 -0.25 -34.88
C PHE A 6 -6.88 0.72 -35.31
N GLN A 7 -8.15 0.34 -35.11
CA GLN A 7 -9.29 1.23 -35.25
C GLN A 7 -9.73 1.67 -33.86
N ILE A 8 -9.42 2.91 -33.49
CA ILE A 8 -9.77 3.47 -32.18
C ILE A 8 -11.13 4.15 -32.30
N THR A 9 -12.09 3.70 -31.50
CA THR A 9 -13.45 4.27 -31.46
C THR A 9 -13.65 5.03 -30.17
N ILE A 10 -13.99 6.31 -30.29
CA ILE A 10 -14.15 7.22 -29.16
C ILE A 10 -15.59 7.73 -29.17
N ASP A 11 -16.29 7.54 -28.05
CA ASP A 11 -17.57 8.19 -27.80
C ASP A 11 -17.30 9.55 -27.13
N PRO A 12 -17.54 10.69 -27.82
CA PRO A 12 -17.27 12.02 -27.28
C PRO A 12 -18.16 12.40 -26.10
N THR A 13 -19.22 11.63 -25.81
CA THR A 13 -20.06 11.84 -24.63
C THR A 13 -19.43 11.30 -23.34
N VAL A 14 -18.40 10.45 -23.45
CA VAL A 14 -17.67 9.90 -22.31
C VAL A 14 -16.70 10.94 -21.78
N SER A 15 -17.06 11.57 -20.66
CA SER A 15 -16.25 12.65 -20.07
C SER A 15 -15.16 12.16 -19.09
N SER A 16 -15.14 10.87 -18.76
CA SER A 16 -14.19 10.24 -17.84
C SER A 16 -14.07 8.72 -18.07
N THR A 17 -12.92 8.18 -17.71
CA THR A 17 -12.61 6.74 -17.59
C THR A 17 -12.08 6.45 -16.18
N PRO A 18 -12.02 5.17 -15.75
CA PRO A 18 -11.69 4.84 -14.37
C PRO A 18 -10.32 5.34 -13.89
N PHE A 19 -9.43 5.70 -14.81
CA PHE A 19 -8.09 6.19 -14.51
C PHE A 19 -7.78 7.59 -15.09
N ALA A 20 -8.75 8.26 -15.73
CA ALA A 20 -8.51 9.57 -16.35
C ALA A 20 -9.80 10.35 -16.60
N SER A 21 -9.79 11.65 -16.29
CA SER A 21 -10.75 12.61 -16.86
C SER A 21 -10.44 12.83 -18.34
N ILE A 22 -11.45 12.77 -19.21
CA ILE A 22 -11.32 13.01 -20.66
C ILE A 22 -11.74 14.45 -21.01
N ARG A 23 -12.11 15.27 -20.02
CA ARG A 23 -12.60 16.63 -20.27
C ARG A 23 -11.50 17.56 -20.79
N GLU A 24 -11.86 18.30 -21.85
CA GLU A 24 -11.25 19.54 -22.34
C GLU A 24 -9.72 19.52 -22.46
N VAL A 25 -9.19 18.94 -23.54
CA VAL A 25 -7.83 19.28 -23.94
C VAL A 25 -7.71 19.34 -25.46
N SER A 26 -8.32 20.37 -26.03
CA SER A 26 -7.82 20.92 -27.29
C SER A 26 -7.29 22.31 -27.00
N TYR A 27 -5.97 22.49 -27.21
CA TYR A 27 -5.37 23.82 -27.13
C TYR A 27 -5.80 24.68 -28.34
N TYR A 28 -6.22 24.03 -29.43
CA TYR A 28 -6.51 24.65 -30.72
C TYR A 28 -8.01 24.65 -31.04
N LYS A 29 -8.61 25.85 -31.15
CA LYS A 29 -10.05 26.04 -31.43
C LYS A 29 -10.60 25.39 -32.72
N GLN A 30 -9.76 24.82 -33.57
CA GLN A 30 -10.12 24.28 -34.88
C GLN A 30 -9.87 22.77 -35.03
N GLU A 31 -9.30 22.12 -34.00
CA GLU A 31 -8.99 20.69 -34.02
C GLU A 31 -9.66 19.98 -32.83
N GLU A 32 -10.29 18.83 -33.09
CA GLU A 32 -10.75 17.92 -32.06
C GLU A 32 -9.55 17.09 -31.55
N GLU A 33 -8.82 17.63 -30.58
CA GLU A 33 -7.78 16.90 -29.87
C GLU A 33 -8.38 16.13 -28.69
N ILE A 34 -7.93 14.89 -28.49
CA ILE A 34 -8.26 14.07 -27.33
C ILE A 34 -6.95 13.72 -26.64
N LEU A 35 -6.69 14.35 -25.48
CA LEU A 35 -5.52 14.04 -24.68
C LEU A 35 -5.76 12.74 -23.90
N PHE A 36 -5.02 11.69 -24.26
CA PHE A 36 -4.96 10.48 -23.46
C PHE A 36 -3.98 10.71 -22.30
N SER A 37 -4.51 10.67 -21.08
CA SER A 37 -3.68 10.43 -19.90
C SER A 37 -3.00 9.06 -20.06
N MET A 38 -1.80 8.90 -19.50
CA MET A 38 -1.03 7.63 -19.47
C MET A 38 -1.80 6.42 -18.90
N HIS A 39 -3.00 6.64 -18.38
CA HIS A 39 -3.81 5.61 -17.73
C HIS A 39 -5.11 5.29 -18.50
N THR A 40 -5.35 5.82 -19.70
CA THR A 40 -6.55 5.48 -20.47
C THR A 40 -6.54 4.00 -20.90
N VAL A 41 -7.65 3.30 -20.66
CA VAL A 41 -7.81 1.88 -20.99
C VAL A 41 -8.75 1.71 -22.19
N PHE A 42 -8.29 0.98 -23.20
CA PHE A 42 -9.10 0.53 -24.34
C PHE A 42 -9.36 -0.97 -24.23
N ARG A 43 -10.59 -1.40 -24.51
CA ARG A 43 -10.89 -2.83 -24.61
C ARG A 43 -10.48 -3.32 -25.99
N ILE A 44 -9.80 -4.46 -26.08
CA ILE A 44 -9.61 -5.16 -27.35
C ILE A 44 -10.97 -5.73 -27.77
N GLY A 45 -11.53 -5.14 -28.82
CA GLY A 45 -12.79 -5.54 -29.44
C GLY A 45 -12.57 -6.64 -30.47
N GLU A 46 -13.30 -6.53 -31.59
CA GLU A 46 -13.23 -7.53 -32.64
C GLU A 46 -11.85 -7.51 -33.34
N VAL A 47 -11.31 -8.70 -33.61
CA VAL A 47 -10.08 -8.87 -34.38
C VAL A 47 -10.42 -9.56 -35.69
N GLN A 48 -10.38 -8.80 -36.77
CA GLN A 48 -10.76 -9.28 -38.10
C GLN A 48 -9.53 -9.39 -39.00
N LYS A 49 -9.41 -10.49 -39.73
CA LYS A 49 -8.37 -10.62 -40.77
C LYS A 49 -8.86 -9.94 -42.05
N ILE A 50 -8.11 -8.97 -42.54
CA ILE A 50 -8.52 -8.09 -43.66
C ILE A 50 -7.86 -8.43 -45.00
N ASP A 51 -6.80 -9.25 -45.01
CA ASP A 51 -6.19 -9.76 -46.24
C ASP A 51 -5.95 -11.29 -46.15
N ASN A 52 -6.20 -11.98 -47.25
CA ASN A 52 -5.98 -13.42 -47.39
C ASN A 52 -4.50 -13.79 -47.55
N ASN A 53 -3.66 -12.91 -48.14
CA ASN A 53 -2.27 -13.21 -48.51
C ASN A 53 -1.21 -12.57 -47.60
N HIS A 54 -1.45 -11.39 -47.05
CA HIS A 54 -0.58 -10.78 -46.05
C HIS A 54 -1.35 -10.76 -44.73
N ALA A 55 -0.74 -11.26 -43.66
CA ALA A 55 -1.38 -11.40 -42.36
C ALA A 55 -1.69 -10.01 -41.74
N LEU A 56 -2.72 -9.35 -42.23
CA LEU A 56 -3.19 -8.05 -41.81
C LEU A 56 -4.43 -8.25 -40.95
N TYR A 57 -4.41 -7.68 -39.75
CA TYR A 57 -5.50 -7.75 -38.79
C TYR A 57 -5.98 -6.35 -38.44
N GLN A 58 -7.29 -6.14 -38.50
CA GLN A 58 -7.94 -5.00 -37.88
C GLN A 58 -8.28 -5.36 -36.44
N VAL A 59 -7.96 -4.46 -35.52
CA VAL A 59 -8.30 -4.58 -34.10
C VAL A 59 -9.08 -3.34 -33.70
N ASP A 60 -10.33 -3.55 -33.29
CA ASP A 60 -11.15 -2.47 -32.76
C ASP A 60 -10.76 -2.20 -31.30
N LEU A 61 -10.57 -0.93 -30.96
CA LEU A 61 -10.20 -0.46 -29.63
C LEU A 61 -11.19 0.61 -29.15
N PRO A 62 -12.40 0.23 -28.72
CA PRO A 62 -13.33 1.16 -28.10
C PRO A 62 -12.80 1.68 -26.76
N LEU A 63 -12.99 2.99 -26.54
CA LEU A 63 -12.74 3.64 -25.26
C LEU A 63 -13.68 3.05 -24.19
N THR A 64 -13.11 2.68 -23.04
CA THR A 64 -13.88 2.09 -21.94
C THR A 64 -14.50 3.19 -21.08
N SER A 65 -15.79 3.06 -20.73
CA SER A 65 -16.48 4.01 -19.85
C SER A 65 -16.36 3.62 -18.37
N ASP A 66 -16.67 4.58 -17.49
CA ASP A 66 -16.68 4.39 -16.03
C ASP A 66 -17.71 3.35 -15.53
N ASP A 67 -18.69 3.01 -16.35
CA ASP A 67 -19.77 2.08 -16.01
C ASP A 67 -19.44 0.62 -16.33
N ASP A 68 -18.25 0.34 -16.84
CA ASP A 68 -17.83 -1.02 -17.16
C ASP A 68 -17.59 -1.88 -15.90
N PRO A 69 -18.41 -2.92 -15.66
CA PRO A 69 -18.32 -3.71 -14.42
C PRO A 69 -17.05 -4.54 -14.33
N GLN A 70 -16.50 -5.02 -15.45
CA GLN A 70 -15.25 -5.79 -15.46
C GLN A 70 -14.05 -4.90 -15.21
N LEU A 71 -14.08 -3.67 -15.76
CA LEU A 71 -13.02 -2.71 -15.50
C LEU A 71 -13.06 -2.20 -14.05
N ARG A 72 -14.25 -2.04 -13.46
CA ARG A 72 -14.40 -1.79 -12.02
C ARG A 72 -13.79 -2.91 -11.18
N GLU A 73 -14.09 -4.17 -11.50
CA GLU A 73 -13.50 -5.33 -10.81
C GLU A 73 -11.97 -5.36 -10.92
N LEU A 74 -11.42 -5.12 -12.12
CA LEU A 74 -9.97 -5.02 -12.32
C LEU A 74 -9.37 -3.84 -11.56
N THR A 75 -10.04 -2.70 -11.54
CA THR A 75 -9.59 -1.49 -10.83
C THR A 75 -9.59 -1.73 -9.32
N ASP A 76 -10.62 -2.40 -8.79
CA ASP A 76 -10.69 -2.77 -7.38
C ASP A 76 -9.66 -3.85 -7.03
N PHE A 77 -9.41 -4.81 -7.93
CA PHE A 77 -8.34 -5.80 -7.77
C PHE A 77 -6.96 -5.14 -7.74
N ILE A 78 -6.66 -4.27 -8.71
CA ILE A 78 -5.42 -3.50 -8.73
C ILE A 78 -5.34 -2.67 -7.46
N ARG A 79 -6.34 -1.84 -7.16
CA ARG A 79 -6.38 -1.01 -5.95
C ARG A 79 -6.16 -1.85 -4.70
N LYS A 80 -6.72 -3.06 -4.61
CA LYS A 80 -6.52 -3.99 -3.50
C LYS A 80 -5.11 -4.56 -3.43
N GLU A 81 -4.54 -4.99 -4.55
CA GLU A 81 -3.15 -5.45 -4.66
C GLU A 81 -2.14 -4.33 -4.38
N VAL A 82 -2.43 -3.09 -4.78
CA VAL A 82 -1.61 -1.93 -4.43
C VAL A 82 -1.90 -1.45 -3.01
N SER A 83 -3.09 -1.69 -2.44
CA SER A 83 -3.45 -1.22 -1.10
C SER A 83 -2.72 -2.00 0.00
N GLY A 84 -2.28 -1.25 1.02
CA GLY A 84 -1.73 -1.75 2.28
C GLY A 84 -0.41 -2.49 2.14
N THR A 85 -0.45 -3.72 1.61
CA THR A 85 0.69 -4.66 1.67
C THR A 85 1.83 -4.30 0.72
N GLY A 86 1.53 -3.84 -0.50
CA GLY A 86 2.53 -3.42 -1.49
C GLY A 86 3.30 -2.17 -1.03
N TRP A 87 2.57 -1.12 -0.66
CA TRP A 87 3.18 0.10 -0.15
C TRP A 87 3.87 -0.09 1.20
N CYS A 88 3.35 -0.93 2.10
CA CYS A 88 4.06 -1.25 3.34
C CYS A 88 5.39 -1.97 3.08
N ARG A 89 5.46 -2.84 2.06
CA ARG A 89 6.74 -3.44 1.63
C ARG A 89 7.69 -2.40 1.07
N MET A 90 7.19 -1.45 0.27
CA MET A 90 7.98 -0.33 -0.23
C MET A 90 8.54 0.52 0.91
N GLY A 91 7.72 0.87 1.91
CA GLY A 91 8.18 1.59 3.10
C GLY A 91 9.29 0.85 3.84
N LYS A 92 9.17 -0.48 3.99
CA LYS A 92 10.24 -1.31 4.59
C LYS A 92 11.52 -1.33 3.75
N LEU A 93 11.41 -1.30 2.42
CA LEU A 93 12.57 -1.18 1.54
C LEU A 93 13.24 0.18 1.70
N LEU A 94 12.46 1.26 1.78
CA LEU A 94 12.94 2.62 2.03
C LEU A 94 13.72 2.71 3.35
N LEU A 95 13.19 2.10 4.42
CA LEU A 95 13.90 1.96 5.70
C LEU A 95 15.26 1.26 5.53
N LYS A 96 15.28 0.10 4.87
CA LYS A 96 16.52 -0.69 4.67
C LYS A 96 17.60 0.03 3.87
N ILE A 97 17.22 0.93 2.96
CA ILE A 97 18.16 1.73 2.18
C ILE A 97 18.45 3.10 2.82
N GLY A 98 18.00 3.33 4.05
CA GLY A 98 18.24 4.55 4.82
C GLY A 98 17.44 5.77 4.38
N GLN A 99 16.38 5.58 3.59
CA GLN A 99 15.48 6.66 3.14
C GLN A 99 14.32 6.84 4.13
N PHE A 100 14.64 7.22 5.37
CA PHE A 100 13.69 7.33 6.47
C PHE A 100 12.58 8.36 6.19
N ASP A 101 12.94 9.55 5.68
CA ASP A 101 11.97 10.62 5.41
C ASP A 101 10.92 10.18 4.36
N LYS A 102 11.35 9.46 3.32
CA LYS A 102 10.41 8.93 2.32
C LYS A 102 9.56 7.79 2.86
N ALA A 103 10.12 6.96 3.76
CA ALA A 103 9.35 5.93 4.44
C ALA A 103 8.27 6.57 5.31
N GLU A 104 8.61 7.63 6.05
CA GLU A 104 7.67 8.42 6.84
C GLU A 104 6.56 9.01 5.99
N GLU A 105 6.90 9.77 4.94
CA GLU A 105 5.93 10.37 4.01
C GLU A 105 4.96 9.31 3.46
N LEU A 106 5.50 8.16 3.05
CA LEU A 106 4.69 7.06 2.54
C LEU A 106 3.75 6.48 3.61
N TYR A 107 4.24 6.20 4.81
CA TYR A 107 3.42 5.65 5.88
C TYR A 107 2.36 6.64 6.38
N MET A 108 2.67 7.94 6.43
CA MET A 108 1.69 8.98 6.75
C MET A 108 0.60 9.05 5.68
N ALA A 109 0.95 8.98 4.40
CA ALA A 109 -0.04 8.92 3.31
C ALA A 109 -0.92 7.65 3.40
N LEU A 110 -0.31 6.50 3.72
CA LEU A 110 -1.08 5.26 3.95
C LEU A 110 -2.03 5.38 5.15
N LEU A 111 -1.63 6.12 6.19
CA LEU A 111 -2.44 6.31 7.39
C LEU A 111 -3.74 7.07 7.08
N GLU A 112 -3.68 8.08 6.23
CA GLU A 112 -4.85 8.85 5.77
C GLU A 112 -5.85 7.99 4.99
N HIS A 113 -5.37 6.94 4.32
CA HIS A 113 -6.18 6.03 3.51
C HIS A 113 -6.43 4.66 4.17
N ALA A 114 -6.13 4.51 5.46
CA ALA A 114 -6.28 3.24 6.16
C ALA A 114 -7.75 2.79 6.20
N SER A 115 -8.05 1.65 5.57
CA SER A 115 -9.40 1.09 5.46
C SER A 115 -9.99 0.63 6.79
N ASP A 116 -9.15 0.12 7.68
CA ASP A 116 -9.59 -0.41 8.97
C ASP A 116 -8.58 -0.17 10.10
N ASP A 117 -8.99 -0.52 11.33
CA ASP A 117 -8.17 -0.40 12.53
C ASP A 117 -6.92 -1.30 12.48
N SER A 118 -6.98 -2.45 11.79
CA SER A 118 -5.83 -3.36 11.68
C SER A 118 -4.73 -2.77 10.81
N ASP A 119 -5.09 -2.18 9.67
CA ASP A 119 -4.19 -1.45 8.79
C ASP A 119 -3.58 -0.25 9.52
N ARG A 120 -4.44 0.53 10.20
CA ARG A 120 -4.00 1.70 10.97
C ARG A 120 -2.99 1.34 12.06
N ALA A 121 -3.24 0.23 12.78
CA ALA A 121 -2.28 -0.31 13.74
C ALA A 121 -0.96 -0.71 13.06
N HIS A 122 -1.01 -1.43 11.95
CA HIS A 122 0.21 -1.82 11.25
C HIS A 122 1.04 -0.61 10.80
N ILE A 123 0.38 0.42 10.27
CA ILE A 123 1.04 1.65 9.81
C ILE A 123 1.67 2.40 10.98
N TYR A 124 0.96 2.56 12.11
CA TYR A 124 1.55 3.14 13.32
C TYR A 124 2.77 2.37 13.81
N TYR A 125 2.73 1.03 13.78
CA TYR A 125 3.91 0.23 14.14
C TYR A 125 5.11 0.53 13.22
N GLN A 126 4.89 0.68 11.90
CA GLN A 126 5.98 1.04 10.98
C GLN A 126 6.48 2.47 11.21
N LEU A 127 5.60 3.44 11.50
CA LEU A 127 6.02 4.80 11.86
C LEU A 127 6.85 4.81 13.15
N GLY A 128 6.52 3.96 14.13
CA GLY A 128 7.36 3.78 15.32
C GLY A 128 8.78 3.31 14.98
N TRP A 129 8.92 2.39 14.02
CA TRP A 129 10.24 1.97 13.51
C TRP A 129 10.99 3.12 12.84
N VAL A 130 10.32 3.85 11.95
CA VAL A 130 10.91 4.99 11.23
C VAL A 130 11.44 6.04 12.20
N LYS A 131 10.63 6.42 13.20
CA LYS A 131 11.01 7.40 14.22
C LYS A 131 12.15 6.92 15.10
N ASN A 132 12.20 5.64 15.44
CA ASN A 132 13.32 5.09 16.18
C ASN A 132 14.63 5.18 15.39
N ASP A 133 14.61 4.80 14.11
CA ASP A 133 15.79 4.88 13.23
C ASP A 133 16.24 6.33 12.97
N GLN A 134 15.30 7.29 12.99
CA GLN A 134 15.60 8.73 12.94
C GLN A 134 16.11 9.31 14.28
N GLY A 135 16.08 8.53 15.38
CA GLY A 135 16.44 9.00 16.73
C GLY A 135 15.37 9.87 17.39
N GLN A 136 14.15 9.89 16.86
CA GLN A 136 12.99 10.61 17.40
C GLN A 136 12.22 9.71 18.37
N TYR A 137 12.86 9.42 19.51
CA TYR A 137 12.42 8.38 20.43
C TYR A 137 11.03 8.61 21.05
N GLU A 138 10.70 9.84 21.45
CA GLU A 138 9.40 10.15 22.02
C GLU A 138 8.25 9.93 21.02
N GLU A 139 8.47 10.28 19.76
CA GLU A 139 7.51 10.02 18.67
C GLU A 139 7.40 8.52 18.37
N ALA A 140 8.52 7.80 18.42
CA ALA A 140 8.54 6.35 18.24
C ALA A 140 7.67 5.64 19.29
N VAL A 141 7.85 5.99 20.57
CA VAL A 141 7.02 5.46 21.67
C VAL A 141 5.54 5.79 21.43
N ALA A 142 5.22 7.03 21.08
CA ALA A 142 3.83 7.44 20.83
C ALA A 142 3.16 6.61 19.73
N PHE A 143 3.86 6.36 18.62
CA PHE A 143 3.34 5.53 17.52
C PHE A 143 3.19 4.06 17.92
N TYR A 144 4.16 3.48 18.62
CA TYR A 144 4.02 2.11 19.13
C TYR A 144 2.85 1.97 20.10
N GLU A 145 2.65 2.92 21.00
CA GLU A 145 1.52 2.93 21.93
C GLU A 145 0.18 3.08 21.21
N GLN A 146 0.09 3.92 20.18
CA GLN A 146 -1.12 4.03 19.35
C GLN A 146 -1.46 2.71 18.66
N SER A 147 -0.45 2.03 18.09
CA SER A 147 -0.66 0.71 17.49
C SER A 147 -1.09 -0.33 18.53
N LEU A 148 -0.38 -0.38 19.67
CA LEU A 148 -0.67 -1.32 20.76
C LEU A 148 -2.09 -1.12 21.30
N LYS A 149 -2.52 0.14 21.46
CA LYS A 149 -3.88 0.49 21.89
C LYS A 149 -4.94 -0.08 20.95
N ILE A 150 -4.70 -0.06 19.64
CA ILE A 150 -5.64 -0.64 18.67
C ILE A 150 -5.65 -2.16 18.77
N LYS A 151 -4.48 -2.80 18.81
CA LYS A 151 -4.38 -4.28 18.91
C LYS A 151 -4.98 -4.83 20.21
N ARG A 152 -4.85 -4.12 21.33
CA ARG A 152 -5.47 -4.50 22.62
C ARG A 152 -7.00 -4.42 22.62
N LYS A 153 -7.64 -3.74 21.65
CA LYS A 153 -9.12 -3.77 21.52
C LYS A 153 -9.63 -5.09 20.98
N THR A 154 -8.83 -5.77 20.15
CA THR A 154 -9.25 -6.97 19.42
C THR A 154 -8.59 -8.24 19.91
N LEU A 155 -7.49 -8.13 20.67
CA LEU A 155 -6.72 -9.25 21.17
C LEU A 155 -6.78 -9.33 22.71
N PRO A 156 -6.79 -10.55 23.28
CA PRO A 156 -6.56 -10.76 24.70
C PRO A 156 -5.25 -10.13 25.18
N GLU A 157 -5.18 -9.77 26.45
CA GLU A 157 -4.03 -9.07 27.04
C GLU A 157 -2.70 -9.84 26.94
N ASP A 158 -2.77 -11.18 26.95
CA ASP A 158 -1.60 -12.06 26.85
C ASP A 158 -1.45 -12.69 25.45
N HIS A 159 -2.03 -12.07 24.41
CA HIS A 159 -1.91 -12.60 23.06
C HIS A 159 -0.47 -12.44 22.55
N LEU A 160 0.13 -13.53 22.05
CA LEU A 160 1.55 -13.59 21.62
C LEU A 160 1.95 -12.45 20.68
N SER A 161 1.06 -12.02 19.78
CA SER A 161 1.36 -10.91 18.86
C SER A 161 1.51 -9.54 19.53
N LEU A 162 1.25 -9.39 20.82
CA LEU A 162 1.48 -8.16 21.58
C LEU A 162 2.93 -8.05 22.09
N ALA A 163 3.67 -9.16 22.23
CA ALA A 163 5.05 -9.16 22.73
C ALA A 163 5.99 -8.23 21.94
N PRO A 164 6.01 -8.25 20.58
CA PRO A 164 6.88 -7.37 19.80
C PRO A 164 6.63 -5.87 20.03
N TYR A 165 5.41 -5.47 20.40
CA TYR A 165 5.11 -4.07 20.69
C TYR A 165 5.76 -3.63 22.00
N TYR A 166 5.68 -4.47 23.04
CA TYR A 166 6.32 -4.19 24.32
C TYR A 166 7.85 -4.21 24.18
N SER A 167 8.40 -5.21 23.50
CA SER A 167 9.84 -5.31 23.24
C SER A 167 10.37 -4.08 22.48
N ASN A 168 9.68 -3.62 21.42
CA ASN A 168 10.12 -2.42 20.70
C ASN A 168 10.06 -1.16 21.56
N ILE A 169 9.01 -0.96 22.37
CA ILE A 169 8.94 0.19 23.30
C ILE A 169 10.08 0.10 24.33
N GLY A 170 10.38 -1.09 24.84
CA GLY A 170 11.54 -1.34 25.70
C GLY A 170 12.86 -0.99 25.01
N GLY A 171 13.00 -1.34 23.73
CA GLY A 171 14.11 -0.96 22.85
C GLY A 171 14.29 0.55 22.77
N VAL A 172 13.21 1.28 22.48
CA VAL A 172 13.27 2.75 22.41
C VAL A 172 13.70 3.36 23.75
N TYR A 173 13.15 2.90 24.88
CA TYR A 173 13.57 3.39 26.20
C TYR A 173 15.03 3.05 26.53
N SER A 174 15.51 1.90 26.08
CA SER A 174 16.92 1.52 26.19
C SER A 174 17.81 2.47 25.38
N ASP A 175 17.41 2.82 24.15
CA ASP A 175 18.14 3.77 23.29
C ASP A 175 18.14 5.18 23.90
N MET A 176 17.08 5.57 24.63
CA MET A 176 17.02 6.81 25.43
C MET A 176 17.86 6.76 26.72
N GLY A 177 18.34 5.59 27.14
CA GLY A 177 19.03 5.38 28.41
C GLY A 177 18.11 5.27 29.65
N ASP A 178 16.79 5.19 29.47
CA ASP A 178 15.82 4.93 30.55
C ASP A 178 15.68 3.42 30.77
N TYR A 179 16.73 2.82 31.31
CA TYR A 179 16.81 1.36 31.52
C TYR A 179 15.73 0.82 32.46
N SER A 180 15.23 1.65 33.37
CA SER A 180 14.15 1.25 34.29
C SER A 180 12.85 0.99 33.53
N LYS A 181 12.47 1.90 32.63
CA LYS A 181 11.29 1.68 31.76
C LYS A 181 11.57 0.59 30.73
N ALA A 182 12.77 0.55 30.16
CA ALA A 182 13.13 -0.51 29.23
C ALA A 182 12.88 -1.90 29.85
N LEU A 183 13.38 -2.11 31.07
CA LEU A 183 13.17 -3.36 31.81
C LEU A 183 11.68 -3.66 32.04
N GLU A 184 10.87 -2.69 32.46
CA GLU A 184 9.43 -2.88 32.66
C GLU A 184 8.73 -3.38 31.38
N PHE A 185 9.11 -2.82 30.23
CA PHE A 185 8.53 -3.20 28.93
C PHE A 185 9.04 -4.55 28.43
N TYR A 186 10.33 -4.85 28.60
CA TYR A 186 10.86 -6.18 28.29
C TYR A 186 10.26 -7.28 29.17
N GLU A 187 10.06 -7.04 30.46
CA GLU A 187 9.39 -8.00 31.37
C GLU A 187 7.94 -8.28 30.93
N LYS A 188 7.22 -7.27 30.41
CA LYS A 188 5.88 -7.47 29.83
C LYS A 188 5.92 -8.34 28.58
N SER A 189 6.91 -8.12 27.70
CA SER A 189 7.12 -8.94 26.49
C SER A 189 7.40 -10.39 26.87
N LEU A 190 8.41 -10.61 27.71
CA LEU A 190 8.83 -11.93 28.17
C LEU A 190 7.68 -12.70 28.83
N LYS A 191 6.89 -12.05 29.69
CA LYS A 191 5.75 -12.70 30.34
C LYS A 191 4.69 -13.22 29.35
N ILE A 192 4.48 -12.52 28.24
CA ILE A 192 3.58 -12.96 27.17
C ILE A 192 4.18 -14.17 26.46
N ASP A 193 5.46 -14.10 26.10
CA ASP A 193 6.17 -15.17 25.43
C ASP A 193 6.23 -16.45 26.28
N GLU A 194 6.56 -16.36 27.57
CA GLU A 194 6.59 -17.49 28.51
C GLU A 194 5.23 -18.19 28.67
N LYS A 195 4.14 -17.44 28.55
CA LYS A 195 2.78 -18.01 28.67
C LYS A 195 2.34 -18.71 27.39
N ALA A 196 2.78 -18.23 26.24
CA ALA A 196 2.35 -18.71 24.93
C ALA A 196 3.27 -19.78 24.33
N LEU A 197 4.54 -19.81 24.73
CA LEU A 197 5.59 -20.62 24.10
C LEU A 197 6.15 -21.68 25.05
N PRO A 198 6.63 -22.82 24.51
CA PRO A 198 7.33 -23.82 25.33
C PRO A 198 8.66 -23.26 25.83
N PRO A 199 9.19 -23.72 26.99
CA PRO A 199 10.38 -23.16 27.63
C PRO A 199 11.67 -23.13 26.78
N ASN A 200 11.75 -23.90 25.69
CA ASN A 200 12.92 -23.95 24.80
C ASN A 200 12.65 -23.26 23.44
N HIS A 201 11.60 -22.43 23.34
CA HIS A 201 11.30 -21.72 22.10
C HIS A 201 12.36 -20.64 21.84
N PRO A 202 12.92 -20.53 20.62
CA PRO A 202 13.96 -19.55 20.30
C PRO A 202 13.58 -18.10 20.62
N ASP A 203 12.32 -17.74 20.44
CA ASP A 203 11.83 -16.37 20.68
C ASP A 203 12.05 -15.92 22.13
N LEU A 204 12.02 -16.84 23.11
CA LEU A 204 12.32 -16.53 24.53
C LEU A 204 13.74 -16.01 24.76
N ALA A 205 14.69 -16.33 23.87
CA ALA A 205 16.05 -15.83 23.96
C ALA A 205 16.21 -14.39 23.43
N THR A 206 15.18 -13.88 22.73
CA THR A 206 15.17 -12.56 22.09
C THR A 206 14.12 -11.61 22.68
N SER A 207 13.31 -12.09 23.64
CA SER A 207 12.25 -11.36 24.34
C SER A 207 12.76 -10.28 25.30
#